data_AF-A0A3B9VKB3-F1
#
_entry.id   AF-A0A3B9VKB3-F1
#
_cell.length_a   1.000
_cell.length_b   1.000
_cell.length_c   1.000
_cell.angle_alpha   90.00
_cell.angle_beta   90.00
_cell.angle_gamma   90.00
#
_symmetry.space_group_name_H-M   'P 1'
#
loop_
_entity.id
_entity.type
_entity.pdbx_description
1 polymer ?
#
loop_
_entity_poly.entity_id
_entity_poly.type
_entity_poly.pdbx_seq_one_letter_code
_entity_poly.pdbx_strand_id
1 'polypeptide(L)'
;MREYFLTLLIAAVLTYMFTPLVRSLALRSSAVASVRERDIHTQVTPRWGGVAMWLAMGATLVMVSSLNLVGKAYSQELLGIFLAASFVLLIG
;
A
#
# COMPACT_ATOMS: atom_id res chain seq x y z
N MET A 1 5.38 22.79 3.67
CA MET A 1 4.52 22.48 2.51
C MET A 1 5.24 21.69 1.41
N ARG A 2 6.40 22.13 0.92
CA ARG A 2 7.14 21.42 -0.16
C ARG A 2 7.46 19.95 0.18
N GLU A 3 7.98 19.67 1.38
CA GLU A 3 8.31 18.29 1.78
C GLU A 3 7.07 17.39 1.94
N TYR A 4 5.94 17.93 2.40
CA TYR A 4 4.68 17.19 2.46
C TYR A 4 4.14 16.84 1.07
N PHE A 5 4.22 17.78 0.12
CA PHE A 5 3.84 17.53 -1.26
C PHE A 5 4.76 16.50 -1.93
N LEU A 6 6.07 16.58 -1.68
CA LEU A 6 7.04 15.59 -2.14
C LEU A 6 6.71 14.19 -1.58
N THR A 7 6.40 14.11 -0.28
CA THR A 7 6.01 12.85 0.38
C THR A 7 4.76 12.26 -0.27
N LEU A 8 3.75 13.08 -0.54
CA LEU A 8 2.53 12.68 -1.25
C LEU A 8 2.83 12.15 -2.65
N LEU A 9 3.69 12.84 -3.42
CA LEU A 9 4.07 12.41 -4.76
C LEU A 9 4.83 11.08 -4.74
N ILE A 10 5.78 10.92 -3.80
CA ILE A 10 6.51 9.65 -3.62
C ILE A 10 5.53 8.52 -3.31
N ALA A 11 4.60 8.73 -2.36
CA ALA A 11 3.58 7.74 -2.03
C ALA A 11 2.71 7.36 -3.23
N ALA A 12 2.25 8.35 -4.00
CA ALA A 12 1.42 8.13 -5.18
C ALA A 12 2.15 7.34 -6.27
N VAL A 13 3.40 7.73 -6.56
CA VAL A 13 4.24 7.04 -7.55
C VAL A 13 4.53 5.61 -7.12
N LEU A 14 4.96 5.39 -5.87
CA LEU A 14 5.26 4.04 -5.37
C LEU A 14 4.02 3.16 -5.36
N THR A 15 2.86 3.68 -4.94
CA THR A 15 1.60 2.94 -4.97
C THR A 15 1.22 2.56 -6.40
N TYR A 16 1.34 3.50 -7.34
CA TYR A 16 1.08 3.25 -8.76
C TYR A 16 2.02 2.19 -9.35
N MET A 17 3.30 2.19 -8.96
CA MET A 17 4.28 1.21 -9.42
C MET A 17 4.12 -0.17 -8.79
N PHE A 18 3.81 -0.27 -7.50
CA PHE A 18 3.66 -1.57 -6.82
C PHE A 18 2.34 -2.26 -7.14
N THR A 19 1.27 -1.52 -7.43
CA THR A 19 -0.05 -2.10 -7.77
C THR A 19 -0.01 -3.12 -8.92
N PRO A 20 0.58 -2.84 -10.11
CA PRO A 20 0.65 -3.84 -11.19
C PRO A 20 1.56 -5.03 -10.85
N LEU A 21 2.64 -4.81 -10.08
CA LEU A 21 3.54 -5.87 -9.64
C LEU A 21 2.81 -6.85 -8.73
N VAL A 22 2.14 -6.35 -7.69
CA VAL A 22 1.36 -7.17 -6.76
C VAL A 22 0.14 -7.79 -7.45
N ARG A 23 -0.49 -7.09 -8.39
CA ARG A 23 -1.55 -7.66 -9.24
C ARG A 23 -1.07 -8.90 -9.98
N SER A 24 0.11 -8.84 -10.60
CA SER A 24 0.67 -9.99 -11.32
C SER A 24 0.95 -11.17 -10.38
N LEU A 25 1.44 -10.88 -9.17
CA LEU A 25 1.71 -11.89 -8.16
C LEU A 25 0.42 -12.53 -7.62
N ALA A 26 -0.62 -11.73 -7.38
CA ALA A 26 -1.93 -12.18 -6.93
C ALA A 26 -2.62 -13.12 -7.94
N LEU A 27 -2.46 -12.83 -9.24
CA LEU A 27 -2.97 -13.71 -10.29
C LEU A 27 -2.20 -15.04 -10.35
N ARG A 28 -0.88 -15.00 -10.15
CA ARG A 28 -0.04 -16.22 -10.11
C ARG A 28 -0.30 -17.09 -8.88
N SER A 29 -0.59 -16.49 -7.73
CA SER A 29 -0.90 -17.20 -6.49
C SER A 29 -2.37 -17.61 -6.37
N SER A 30 -3.18 -17.38 -7.43
CA SER A 30 -4.63 -17.60 -7.44
C SER A 30 -5.39 -16.89 -6.30
N ALA A 31 -4.83 -15.78 -5.78
CA ALA A 31 -5.48 -14.92 -4.81
C ALA A 31 -6.51 -13.99 -5.47
N VAL A 32 -7.53 -14.61 -6.08
CA VAL A 32 -8.55 -13.94 -6.86
C VAL A 32 -9.94 -14.19 -6.27
N ALA A 33 -10.83 -13.21 -6.44
CA ALA A 33 -12.25 -13.42 -6.20
C ALA A 33 -12.84 -14.26 -7.33
N SER A 34 -13.43 -15.41 -6.99
CA SER A 34 -14.25 -16.18 -7.93
C SER A 34 -15.50 -15.37 -8.27
N VAL A 35 -15.81 -15.27 -9.56
CA VAL A 35 -17.07 -14.68 -10.03
C VAL A 35 -18.23 -15.56 -9.61
N ARG A 36 -19.22 -15.00 -8.91
CA ARG A 36 -20.47 -15.70 -8.57
C ARG A 36 -21.54 -15.36 -9.59
N GLU A 37 -22.54 -16.24 -9.73
CA GLU A 37 -23.67 -16.01 -10.66
C GLU A 37 -24.46 -14.73 -10.40
N ARG A 38 -24.33 -14.16 -9.19
CA ARG A 38 -24.97 -12.90 -8.79
C ARG A 38 -24.08 -11.66 -8.95
N ASP A 39 -22.83 -11.83 -9.33
CA ASP A 39 -21.87 -10.72 -9.42
C ASP A 39 -21.94 -10.09 -10.82
N ILE A 40 -21.90 -8.75 -10.87
CA ILE A 40 -21.87 -8.00 -12.15
C ILE A 40 -20.51 -8.11 -12.87
N HIS A 41 -19.47 -8.57 -12.17
CA HIS A 41 -18.12 -8.69 -12.71
C HIS A 41 -17.99 -9.99 -13.50
N THR A 42 -17.66 -9.89 -14.78
CA THR A 42 -17.42 -11.05 -15.66
C THR A 42 -15.98 -11.56 -15.60
N GLN A 43 -15.07 -10.83 -14.96
CA GLN A 43 -13.65 -11.15 -14.85
C GLN A 43 -13.24 -11.33 -13.40
N VAL A 44 -12.29 -12.23 -13.16
CA VAL A 44 -11.69 -12.47 -11.84
C VAL A 44 -10.95 -11.23 -11.34
N THR A 45 -11.23 -10.81 -10.10
CA THR A 45 -10.59 -9.63 -9.49
C THR A 45 -9.50 -10.06 -8.49
N PRO A 46 -8.27 -9.55 -8.61
CA PRO A 46 -7.17 -9.88 -7.68
C PRO A 46 -7.37 -9.20 -6.32
N ARG A 47 -7.10 -9.92 -5.21
CA ARG A 47 -7.43 -9.47 -3.84
C ARG A 47 -6.28 -8.83 -3.05
N TRP A 48 -5.05 -8.81 -3.57
CA TRP A 48 -3.88 -8.31 -2.83
C TRP A 48 -3.61 -6.81 -2.95
N GLY A 49 -4.66 -5.99 -3.14
CA GLY A 49 -4.51 -4.53 -3.22
C GLY A 49 -3.92 -3.92 -1.93
N GLY A 50 -4.33 -4.43 -0.77
CA GLY A 50 -3.80 -3.99 0.53
C GLY A 50 -2.29 -4.19 0.67
N VAL A 51 -1.75 -5.29 0.14
CA VAL A 51 -0.31 -5.58 0.15
C VAL A 51 0.46 -4.52 -0.66
N ALA A 52 -0.06 -4.13 -1.83
CA ALA A 52 0.55 -3.09 -2.65
C ALA A 52 0.61 -1.74 -1.92
N MET A 53 -0.50 -1.35 -1.27
CA MET A 53 -0.56 -0.10 -0.50
C MET A 53 0.36 -0.11 0.71
N TRP A 54 0.42 -1.22 1.45
CA TRP A 54 1.28 -1.34 2.63
C TRP A 54 2.78 -1.27 2.25
N LEU A 55 3.19 -1.95 1.17
CA LEU A 55 4.56 -1.86 0.65
C LEU A 55 4.91 -0.44 0.20
N ALA A 56 4.00 0.25 -0.49
CA ALA A 56 4.20 1.63 -0.90
C ALA A 56 4.34 2.58 0.28
N MET A 57 3.51 2.41 1.32
CA MET A 57 3.59 3.19 2.55
C MET A 57 4.93 2.97 3.26
N GLY A 58 5.33 1.72 3.48
CA GLY A 58 6.61 1.39 4.12
C GLY A 58 7.81 1.96 3.37
N ALA A 59 7.84 1.80 2.05
CA ALA A 59 8.90 2.37 1.21
C ALA A 59 8.94 3.91 1.28
N THR A 60 7.77 4.57 1.26
CA THR A 60 7.68 6.03 1.38
C THR A 60 8.24 6.51 2.71
N LEU A 61 7.87 5.85 3.82
CA LEU A 61 8.38 6.20 5.14
C LEU A 61 9.91 6.07 5.17
N VAL A 62 10.47 4.98 4.68
CA VAL A 62 11.93 4.82 4.62
C VAL A 62 12.59 5.95 3.82
N MET A 63 12.06 6.30 2.64
CA MET A 63 12.62 7.34 1.76
C MET A 63 12.55 8.75 2.35
N VAL A 64 11.53 9.05 3.13
CA VAL A 64 11.25 10.41 3.65
C VAL A 64 11.81 10.61 5.07
N SER A 65 12.29 9.55 5.73
CA SER A 65 12.83 9.59 7.09
C SER A 65 13.96 10.61 7.31
N SER A 66 14.75 10.92 6.28
CA SER A 66 15.87 11.86 6.34
C SER A 66 15.52 13.32 6.03
N LEU A 67 14.25 13.63 5.70
CA LEU A 67 13.83 14.99 5.41
C LEU A 67 13.72 15.83 6.70
N ASN A 68 14.08 17.11 6.65
CA ASN A 68 14.20 17.97 7.83
C ASN A 68 12.85 18.27 8.50
N LEU A 69 11.79 18.51 7.73
CA LEU A 69 10.46 18.79 8.27
C LEU A 69 9.67 17.51 8.52
N VAL A 70 9.64 16.59 7.55
CA VAL A 70 8.83 15.36 7.68
C VAL A 70 9.48 14.34 8.61
N GLY A 71 10.81 14.28 8.69
CA GLY A 71 11.54 13.45 9.64
C GLY A 71 11.21 13.80 11.11
N LYS A 72 10.86 15.06 11.40
CA LYS A 72 10.42 15.47 12.76
C LYS A 72 9.03 14.96 13.14
N ALA A 73 8.24 14.51 12.15
CA ALA A 73 6.92 13.91 12.40
C ALA A 73 7.00 12.42 12.76
N TYR A 74 8.21 11.83 12.81
CA TYR A 74 8.39 10.44 13.25
C TYR A 74 8.21 10.35 14.75
N SER A 75 7.12 9.70 15.15
CA SER A 75 6.72 9.56 16.54
C SER A 75 6.21 8.14 16.82
N GLN A 76 5.92 7.86 18.10
CA GLN A 76 5.35 6.56 18.50
C GLN A 76 3.98 6.33 17.86
N GLU A 77 3.21 7.39 17.61
CA GLU A 77 1.93 7.35 16.92
C GLU A 77 2.11 6.89 15.47
N LEU A 78 3.13 7.39 14.76
CA LEU A 78 3.44 6.94 13.39
C LEU A 78 3.77 5.44 13.36
N LEU A 79 4.59 4.97 14.32
CA LEU A 79 4.87 3.55 14.46
C LEU A 79 3.61 2.75 14.80
N GLY A 80 2.75 3.27 15.69
CA GLY A 80 1.46 2.67 16.02
C GLY A 80 0.55 2.51 14.80
N ILE A 81 0.46 3.54 13.94
CA ILE A 81 -0.30 3.48 12.68
C ILE A 81 0.28 2.43 11.74
N PHE A 82 1.60 2.39 11.59
CA PHE A 82 2.25 1.40 10.73
C PHE A 82 2.04 -0.04 11.23
N LEU A 83 2.12 -0.27 12.54
CA LEU A 83 1.85 -1.56 13.17
C LEU A 83 0.38 -1.95 13.02
N ALA A 84 -0.55 -1.02 13.24
CA ALA A 84 -1.99 -1.26 13.04
C ALA A 84 -2.30 -1.63 11.58
N ALA A 85 -1.73 -0.91 10.62
CA ALA A 85 -1.87 -1.24 9.21
C ALA A 85 -1.28 -2.63 8.87
N SER A 86 -0.15 -2.98 9.47
CA SER A 86 0.46 -4.31 9.33
C SER A 86 -0.45 -5.40 9.89
N PHE A 87 -1.09 -5.15 11.03
CA PHE A 87 -2.05 -6.08 11.64
C PHE A 87 -3.30 -6.28 10.77
N VAL A 88 -3.87 -5.19 10.23
CA VAL A 88 -5.00 -5.26 9.28
C VAL A 88 -4.61 -6.08 8.06
N LEU A 89 -3.40 -5.87 7.52
CA LEU A 89 -2.91 -6.63 6.37
C LEU A 89 -2.79 -8.13 6.64
N LEU A 90 -2.35 -8.51 7.84
CA LEU A 90 -2.19 -9.92 8.23
C LEU A 90 -3.51 -10.64 8.44
N ILE A 91 -4.55 -9.93 8.91
CA ILE A 91 -5.89 -10.50 9.07
C ILE A 91 -6.56 -10.72 7.71
N GLY A 92 -6.41 -9.77 6.79
CA GLY A 92 -7.01 -9.82 5.44
C GLY A 92 -8.41 -9.24 5.37
#